data_AF-A0A9X3CUD4-F1
#
_entry.id   AF-A0A9X3CUD4-F1
#
_cell.length_a   1.000
_cell.length_b   1.000
_cell.length_c   1.000
_cell.angle_alpha   90.00
_cell.angle_beta   90.00
_cell.angle_gamma   90.00
#
_symmetry.space_group_name_H-M   'P 1'
#
loop_
_entity.id
_entity.type
_entity.pdbx_description
1 polymer ?
#
loop_
_entity_poly.entity_id
_entity_poly.type
_entity_poly.pdbx_seq_one_letter_code
_entity_poly.pdbx_strand_id
1 'polypeptide(L)'
;MLHYILQAIVFQLIFLVVYELLLKRETFFSYNRIYLLVTPILALILPLLKISALQNAIPAENFVMLPEVFLGEAPKAGLGNAGSTIAAKNVLFDHWWQLIYFGGLLFSLGFFFNKLRIIRQLFDFKPVVNTSEMKVVEVPDSNIACTFYKTIFLGAGLSEKEREQILSHEMVHVRQRHTLDLLFFELLRIIFWFNPLIYIYQSRISALHEFMADAGVVKNVKKQDYFQQLLNSAFNTEDISFINQFFNHSIIKKRIVMLQKTKSKSVSKFKFLIILPLMAAMLTYVACSSSKTGNEQVSTQQVPPPPPPPPAPEPSTSVPKAGQETLDIPFAVVEELPVFPGCESFETREEKAECITQKINQFVNTNFNTSLGKELGLTGLNRIYVQFKIAKNGVVEVLGARAPHPALEEEARRVVNLLPKMTPGKQRGEEVGVLYSLPISFMVPEATSEDKKSSEN
;
A
#
# COMPACT_ATOMS: atom_id res chain seq x y z
N MET A 1 -1.02 -4.63 9.46
CA MET A 1 -1.56 -3.28 9.75
C MET A 1 -0.63 -2.16 9.32
N LEU A 2 0.62 -2.10 9.77
CA LEU A 2 1.55 -1.02 9.38
C LEU A 2 1.78 -0.93 7.86
N HIS A 3 2.00 -2.07 7.20
CA HIS A 3 2.16 -2.13 5.74
C HIS A 3 0.96 -1.54 4.98
N TYR A 4 -0.25 -1.87 5.42
CA TYR A 4 -1.50 -1.33 4.87
C TYR A 4 -1.58 0.20 5.03
N ILE A 5 -1.30 0.72 6.24
CA ILE A 5 -1.33 2.16 6.50
C ILE A 5 -0.30 2.89 5.62
N LEU A 6 0.89 2.33 5.47
CA LEU A 6 1.93 2.90 4.61
C LEU A 6 1.50 2.93 3.14
N GLN A 7 0.96 1.82 2.62
CA GLN A 7 0.44 1.77 1.25
C GLN A 7 -0.66 2.82 1.03
N ALA A 8 -1.60 2.94 1.96
CA ALA A 8 -2.67 3.92 1.88
C ALA A 8 -2.14 5.37 1.85
N ILE A 9 -1.16 5.71 2.71
CA ILE A 9 -0.53 7.03 2.72
C ILE A 9 0.19 7.31 1.40
N VAL A 10 0.93 6.33 0.87
CA VAL A 10 1.63 6.46 -0.42
C VAL A 10 0.63 6.69 -1.56
N PHE A 11 -0.47 5.93 -1.62
CA PHE A 11 -1.50 6.12 -2.63
C PHE A 11 -2.19 7.49 -2.52
N GLN A 12 -2.50 7.93 -1.29
CA GLN A 12 -3.04 9.26 -1.05
C GLN A 12 -2.10 10.37 -1.53
N LEU A 13 -0.80 10.22 -1.29
CA LEU A 13 0.23 11.15 -1.74
C LEU A 13 0.27 11.23 -3.26
N ILE A 14 0.29 10.09 -3.94
CA ILE A 14 0.35 10.04 -5.40
C ILE A 14 -0.89 10.73 -6.02
N PHE A 15 -2.10 10.44 -5.51
CA PHE A 15 -3.31 11.15 -5.96
C PHE A 15 -3.25 12.66 -5.71
N LEU A 16 -2.69 13.08 -4.58
CA LEU A 16 -2.55 14.50 -4.26
C LEU A 16 -1.53 15.19 -5.19
N VAL A 17 -0.42 14.54 -5.52
CA VAL A 17 0.57 15.04 -6.48
C VAL A 17 -0.04 15.23 -7.87
N VAL A 18 -0.82 14.25 -8.34
CA VAL A 18 -1.57 14.38 -9.61
C VAL A 18 -2.49 15.60 -9.59
N TYR A 19 -3.21 15.82 -8.48
CA TYR A 19 -4.04 17.00 -8.32
C TYR A 19 -3.23 18.29 -8.40
N GLU A 20 -2.13 18.41 -7.63
CA GLU A 20 -1.31 19.62 -7.57
C GLU A 20 -0.69 19.99 -8.91
N LEU A 21 -0.21 19.01 -9.67
CA LEU A 21 0.51 19.23 -10.92
C LEU A 21 -0.44 19.45 -12.11
N LEU A 22 -1.52 18.67 -12.19
CA LEU A 22 -2.34 18.60 -13.40
C LEU A 22 -3.71 19.26 -13.25
N LEU A 23 -4.40 19.06 -12.13
CA LEU A 23 -5.85 19.32 -12.02
C LEU A 23 -6.18 20.62 -11.29
N LYS A 24 -5.38 21.01 -10.30
CA LYS A 24 -5.60 22.21 -9.47
C LYS A 24 -5.72 23.50 -10.29
N ARG A 25 -5.05 23.56 -11.44
CA ARG A 25 -5.06 24.73 -12.33
C ARG A 25 -6.28 24.75 -13.26
N GLU A 26 -7.07 23.68 -13.33
CA GLU A 26 -8.22 23.60 -14.22
C GLU A 26 -9.46 24.28 -13.62
N THR A 27 -10.23 24.98 -14.47
CA THR A 27 -11.47 25.67 -14.08
C THR A 27 -12.69 24.74 -13.97
N PHE A 28 -12.49 23.41 -14.10
CA PHE A 28 -13.54 22.41 -13.95
C PHE A 28 -13.75 22.07 -12.47
N PHE A 29 -14.29 23.03 -11.71
CA PHE A 29 -14.35 22.94 -10.25
C PHE A 29 -15.17 21.75 -9.75
N SER A 30 -16.27 21.38 -10.41
CA SER A 30 -17.07 20.21 -10.04
C SER A 30 -16.29 18.89 -10.15
N TYR A 31 -15.46 18.73 -11.18
CA TYR A 31 -14.63 17.53 -11.36
C TYR A 31 -13.49 17.50 -10.34
N ASN A 32 -12.86 18.66 -10.08
CA ASN A 32 -11.87 18.78 -9.02
C ASN A 32 -12.46 18.46 -7.64
N ARG A 33 -13.72 18.84 -7.38
CA ARG A 33 -14.42 18.56 -6.12
C ARG A 33 -14.63 17.05 -5.96
N ILE A 34 -15.17 16.39 -6.98
CA ILE A 34 -15.37 14.93 -6.97
C ILE A 34 -14.04 14.21 -6.79
N TYR A 35 -13.01 14.60 -7.52
CA TYR A 35 -11.66 14.02 -7.40
C TYR A 35 -11.16 14.09 -5.96
N LEU A 36 -11.15 15.28 -5.35
CA LEU A 36 -10.65 15.48 -3.99
C LEU A 36 -11.45 14.74 -2.92
N LEU A 37 -12.74 14.48 -3.14
CA LEU A 37 -13.58 13.71 -2.21
C LEU A 37 -13.40 12.20 -2.36
N VAL A 38 -13.22 11.71 -3.60
CA VAL A 38 -13.16 10.28 -3.90
C VAL A 38 -11.77 9.70 -3.66
N THR A 39 -10.69 10.39 -4.08
CA THR A 39 -9.34 9.79 -4.03
C THR A 39 -8.82 9.45 -2.63
N PRO A 40 -9.14 10.19 -1.54
CA PRO A 40 -8.74 9.78 -0.19
C PRO A 40 -9.36 8.44 0.24
N ILE A 41 -10.62 8.20 -0.14
CA ILE A 41 -11.34 6.96 0.16
C ILE A 41 -10.83 5.83 -0.73
N LEU A 42 -10.65 6.11 -2.03
CA LEU A 42 -10.12 5.14 -2.97
C LEU A 42 -8.74 4.63 -2.52
N ALA A 43 -7.86 5.51 -2.04
CA ALA A 43 -6.55 5.12 -1.52
C ALA A 43 -6.61 4.24 -0.26
N LEU A 44 -7.69 4.30 0.51
CA LEU A 44 -7.94 3.39 1.64
C LEU A 44 -8.49 2.04 1.15
N ILE A 45 -9.34 2.04 0.12
CA ILE A 45 -9.95 0.82 -0.44
C ILE A 45 -8.94 0.01 -1.25
N LEU A 46 -8.07 0.65 -2.03
CA LEU A 46 -7.19 -0.03 -2.99
C LEU A 46 -6.31 -1.13 -2.36
N PRO A 47 -5.62 -0.91 -1.22
CA PRO A 47 -4.83 -1.97 -0.60
C PRO A 47 -5.66 -3.14 -0.03
N LEU A 48 -6.98 -2.98 0.13
CA LEU A 48 -7.88 -4.05 0.59
C LEU A 48 -8.35 -4.96 -0.57
N LEU A 49 -8.16 -4.54 -1.82
CA LEU A 49 -8.61 -5.30 -2.98
C LEU A 49 -7.62 -6.41 -3.32
N LYS A 50 -7.91 -7.63 -2.86
CA LYS A 50 -7.22 -8.85 -3.29
C LYS A 50 -7.80 -9.33 -4.63
N ILE A 51 -7.16 -8.98 -5.74
CA ILE A 51 -7.60 -9.45 -7.06
C ILE A 51 -6.86 -10.74 -7.40
N SER A 52 -7.48 -11.88 -7.09
CA SER A 52 -6.92 -13.22 -7.39
C SER A 52 -6.67 -13.45 -8.88
N ALA A 53 -7.46 -12.82 -9.76
CA ALA A 53 -7.27 -12.91 -11.21
C ALA A 53 -5.91 -12.36 -11.69
N LEU A 54 -5.41 -11.28 -11.08
CA LEU A 54 -4.08 -10.74 -11.40
C LEU A 54 -2.96 -11.56 -10.75
N GLN A 55 -3.21 -12.11 -9.55
CA GLN A 55 -2.24 -12.96 -8.86
C GLN A 55 -1.95 -14.25 -9.66
N ASN A 56 -2.97 -14.83 -10.28
CA ASN A 56 -2.85 -16.05 -11.08
C ASN A 56 -2.35 -15.80 -12.52
N ALA A 57 -2.41 -14.55 -13.00
CA ALA A 57 -1.94 -14.18 -14.34
C ALA A 57 -0.43 -13.94 -14.40
N ILE A 58 0.24 -13.80 -13.26
CA ILE A 58 1.69 -13.75 -13.16
C ILE A 58 2.15 -15.19 -12.93
N PRO A 59 2.91 -15.82 -13.85
CA PRO A 59 3.47 -17.14 -13.60
C PRO A 59 4.40 -17.02 -12.40
N ALA A 60 3.95 -17.52 -11.25
CA ALA A 60 4.83 -17.75 -10.13
C ALA A 60 5.83 -18.81 -10.59
N GLU A 61 7.13 -18.47 -10.58
CA GLU A 61 8.19 -19.46 -10.57
C GLU A 61 8.01 -20.30 -9.30
N ASN A 62 7.25 -21.39 -9.42
CA ASN A 62 6.92 -22.25 -8.31
C ASN A 62 8.15 -23.12 -8.01
N PHE A 63 8.93 -22.70 -7.02
CA PHE A 63 10.00 -23.50 -6.44
C PHE A 63 9.42 -24.66 -5.64
N VAL A 64 9.92 -25.87 -5.87
CA VAL A 64 9.73 -27.02 -5.00
C VAL A 64 10.57 -26.79 -3.74
N MET A 65 9.89 -26.58 -2.61
CA MET A 65 10.56 -26.39 -1.32
C MET A 65 11.02 -27.76 -0.79
N LEU A 66 12.33 -27.97 -0.75
CA LEU A 66 12.91 -29.14 -0.10
C LEU A 66 12.90 -28.97 1.43
N PRO A 67 12.77 -30.06 2.20
CA PRO A 67 12.96 -30.02 3.65
C PRO A 67 14.32 -29.43 4.07
N GLU A 68 14.33 -28.80 5.24
CA GLU A 68 15.50 -28.12 5.78
C GLU A 68 16.63 -29.10 6.13
N VAL A 69 17.83 -28.81 5.64
CA VAL A 69 19.05 -29.56 5.96
C VAL A 69 19.68 -28.94 7.19
N PHE A 70 19.73 -29.67 8.31
CA PHE A 70 20.51 -29.27 9.48
C PHE A 70 21.92 -29.86 9.38
N LEU A 71 22.94 -29.00 9.31
CA LEU A 71 24.35 -29.39 9.35
C LEU A 71 24.85 -29.42 10.80
N GLY A 72 25.30 -30.59 11.26
CA GLY A 72 25.78 -30.81 12.63
C GLY A 72 24.78 -31.55 13.52
N GLU A 73 25.06 -31.64 14.82
CA GLU A 73 24.09 -32.20 15.77
C GLU A 73 22.83 -31.32 15.79
N ALA A 74 21.72 -31.87 15.29
CA ALA A 74 20.44 -31.24 15.46
C ALA A 74 20.26 -30.95 16.96
N PRO A 75 19.79 -29.75 17.36
CA PRO A 75 19.43 -29.55 18.74
C PRO A 75 18.46 -30.67 19.08
N LYS A 76 18.85 -31.58 19.98
CA LYS A 76 17.90 -32.51 20.59
C LYS A 76 16.77 -31.62 21.03
N ALA A 77 15.60 -31.78 20.43
CA ALA A 77 14.40 -31.15 20.90
C ALA A 77 14.26 -31.62 22.34
N GLY A 78 14.80 -30.84 23.27
CA GLY A 78 14.58 -31.06 24.67
C GLY A 78 13.07 -31.07 24.78
N LEU A 79 12.52 -32.13 25.37
CA LEU A 79 11.29 -32.00 26.12
C LEU A 79 11.57 -30.95 27.20
N GLY A 80 11.55 -29.69 26.79
CA GLY A 80 11.40 -28.56 27.68
C GLY A 80 10.03 -28.75 28.24
N ASN A 81 9.99 -29.25 29.48
CA ASN A 81 8.80 -29.27 30.31
C ASN A 81 8.01 -28.00 30.03
N ALA A 82 6.73 -28.17 29.68
CA ALA A 82 5.73 -27.13 29.73
C ALA A 82 5.52 -26.70 31.20
N GLY A 83 6.57 -26.17 31.82
CA GLY A 83 6.46 -25.22 32.90
C GLY A 83 6.06 -23.93 32.22
N SER A 84 4.76 -23.69 32.14
CA SER A 84 4.20 -22.38 31.90
C SER A 84 4.68 -21.44 33.00
N THR A 85 5.90 -20.93 32.86
CA THR A 85 6.23 -19.63 33.41
C THR A 85 5.29 -18.68 32.69
N ILE A 86 4.29 -18.18 33.41
CA ILE A 86 3.61 -16.95 33.04
C ILE A 86 4.70 -15.88 33.15
N ALA A 87 5.56 -15.81 32.15
CA ALA A 87 6.30 -14.62 31.86
C ALA A 87 5.21 -13.62 31.54
N ALA A 88 4.87 -12.80 32.53
CA ALA A 88 4.20 -11.53 32.33
C ALA A 88 5.12 -10.68 31.43
N LYS A 89 5.23 -11.06 30.16
CA LYS A 89 5.74 -10.23 29.09
C LYS A 89 4.85 -9.01 29.17
N ASN A 90 5.43 -7.90 29.59
CA ASN A 90 4.72 -6.68 29.93
C ASN A 90 3.73 -6.31 28.82
N VAL A 91 2.45 -6.66 29.00
CA VAL A 91 1.35 -6.40 28.04
C VAL A 91 1.26 -4.89 27.73
N LEU A 92 1.72 -4.05 28.68
CA LEU A 92 1.85 -2.61 28.54
C LEU A 92 2.86 -2.17 27.46
N PHE A 93 3.96 -2.91 27.24
CA PHE A 93 4.95 -2.55 26.23
C PHE A 93 4.61 -3.09 24.84
N ASP A 94 3.79 -4.13 24.71
CA ASP A 94 3.45 -4.71 23.41
C ASP A 94 2.30 -3.95 22.70
N HIS A 95 1.42 -3.30 23.46
CA HIS A 95 0.24 -2.57 22.94
C HIS A 95 0.31 -1.04 23.08
N TRP A 96 1.46 -0.48 23.44
CA TRP A 96 1.66 0.96 23.63
C TRP A 96 1.19 1.83 22.43
N TRP A 97 1.36 1.34 21.20
CA TRP A 97 0.92 2.03 19.98
C TRP A 97 -0.61 2.17 19.89
N GLN A 98 -1.37 1.22 20.46
CA GLN A 98 -2.84 1.29 20.52
C GLN A 98 -3.28 2.38 21.48
N LEU A 99 -2.61 2.51 22.64
CA LEU A 99 -2.86 3.58 23.60
C LEU A 99 -2.60 4.95 22.97
N ILE A 100 -1.50 5.10 22.22
CA ILE A 100 -1.21 6.35 21.47
C ILE A 100 -2.32 6.64 20.46
N TYR A 101 -2.74 5.63 19.69
CA TYR A 101 -3.79 5.79 18.68
C TYR A 101 -5.13 6.23 19.31
N PHE A 102 -5.59 5.53 20.35
CA PHE A 102 -6.85 5.86 21.04
C PHE A 102 -6.76 7.19 21.81
N GLY A 103 -5.60 7.52 22.38
CA GLY A 103 -5.35 8.82 22.99
C GLY A 103 -5.49 9.96 21.97
N GLY A 104 -4.87 9.83 20.81
CA GLY A 104 -5.00 10.81 19.72
C GLY A 104 -6.42 10.89 19.13
N LEU A 105 -7.13 9.76 19.08
CA LEU A 105 -8.54 9.70 18.68
C LEU A 105 -9.42 10.49 19.65
N LEU A 106 -9.26 10.27 20.96
CA LEU A 106 -10.02 10.98 22.00
C LEU A 106 -9.72 12.49 21.98
N PHE A 107 -8.45 12.86 21.84
CA PHE A 107 -8.04 14.26 21.70
C PHE A 107 -8.68 14.94 20.48
N SER A 108 -8.63 14.28 19.33
CA SER A 108 -9.22 14.78 18.08
C SER A 108 -10.75 14.92 18.18
N LEU A 109 -11.39 13.96 18.85
CA LEU A 109 -12.83 13.99 19.11
C LEU A 109 -13.21 15.14 20.06
N GLY A 110 -12.42 15.39 21.11
CA GLY A 110 -12.60 16.53 22.01
C GLY A 110 -12.48 17.87 21.27
N PHE A 111 -11.48 18.01 20.39
CA PHE A 111 -11.32 19.20 19.55
C PHE A 111 -12.49 19.40 18.58
N PHE A 112 -13.01 18.31 17.99
CA PHE A 112 -14.20 18.35 17.14
C PHE A 112 -15.46 18.81 17.91
N PHE A 113 -15.69 18.30 19.12
CA PHE A 113 -16.81 18.73 19.95
C PHE A 113 -16.68 20.19 20.39
N ASN A 114 -15.46 20.68 20.65
CA ASN A 114 -15.23 22.09 20.94
C ASN A 114 -15.61 22.98 19.74
N LYS A 115 -15.21 22.63 18.53
CA LYS A 115 -15.68 23.32 17.31
C LYS A 115 -17.20 23.32 17.18
N LEU A 116 -17.82 22.16 17.43
CA LEU A 116 -19.28 22.04 17.35
C LEU A 116 -19.98 22.87 18.42
N ARG A 117 -19.40 23.01 19.61
CA ARG A 117 -19.89 23.92 20.66
C ARG A 117 -19.83 25.38 20.20
N ILE A 118 -18.72 25.83 19.63
CA ILE A 118 -18.59 27.21 19.09
C ILE A 118 -19.65 27.47 18.02
N ILE A 119 -19.86 26.52 17.11
CA ILE A 119 -20.89 26.64 16.08
C ILE A 119 -22.28 26.69 16.71
N ARG A 120 -22.58 25.84 17.70
CA ARG A 120 -23.86 25.87 18.41
C ARG A 120 -24.13 27.23 19.09
N GLN A 121 -23.11 27.85 19.67
CA GLN A 121 -23.25 29.20 20.25
C GLN A 121 -23.71 30.24 19.21
N LEU A 122 -23.29 30.10 17.95
CA LEU A 122 -23.77 30.98 16.88
C LEU A 122 -25.26 30.76 16.54
N PHE A 123 -25.79 29.55 16.76
CA PHE A 123 -27.20 29.26 16.52
C PHE A 123 -28.14 29.83 17.59
N ASP A 124 -27.61 30.24 18.75
CA ASP A 124 -28.39 30.83 19.83
C ASP A 124 -28.84 32.27 19.52
N PHE A 125 -28.20 32.93 18.54
CA PHE A 125 -28.62 34.25 18.06
C PHE A 125 -29.91 34.20 17.24
N LYS A 126 -30.70 35.28 17.29
CA LYS A 126 -31.99 35.37 16.61
C LYS A 126 -31.81 35.45 15.09
N PRO A 127 -32.56 34.66 14.30
CA PRO A 127 -32.55 34.80 12.85
C PRO A 127 -33.26 36.09 12.41
N VAL A 128 -32.65 36.79 11.46
CA VAL A 128 -33.23 37.97 10.79
C VAL A 128 -34.03 37.54 9.57
N VAL A 129 -33.56 36.52 8.85
CA VAL A 129 -34.25 35.92 7.70
C VAL A 129 -34.37 34.43 7.92
N ASN A 130 -35.57 33.88 7.74
CA ASN A 130 -35.81 32.44 7.85
C ASN A 130 -36.72 31.99 6.69
N THR A 131 -36.13 31.28 5.74
CA THR A 131 -36.82 30.70 4.58
C THR A 131 -36.55 29.19 4.51
N SER A 132 -37.30 28.46 3.69
CA SER A 132 -37.09 27.00 3.49
C SER A 132 -35.71 26.65 2.89
N GLU A 133 -35.10 27.59 2.16
CA GLU A 133 -33.82 27.42 1.49
C GLU A 133 -32.62 27.86 2.36
N MET A 134 -32.79 28.95 3.12
CA MET A 134 -31.72 29.58 3.89
C MET A 134 -32.21 30.21 5.21
N LYS A 135 -31.33 30.24 6.21
CA LYS A 135 -31.49 31.00 7.46
C LYS A 135 -30.34 32.01 7.57
N VAL A 136 -30.64 33.28 7.81
CA VAL A 136 -29.62 34.31 8.09
C VAL A 136 -29.72 34.69 9.56
N VAL A 137 -28.60 34.56 10.25
CA VAL A 137 -28.44 34.92 11.66
C VAL A 137 -27.46 36.08 11.74
N GLU A 138 -27.87 37.13 12.46
CA GLU A 138 -27.05 38.31 12.67
C GLU A 138 -26.31 38.20 14.00
N VAL A 139 -25.00 38.39 13.96
CA VAL A 139 -24.11 38.27 15.11
C VAL A 139 -23.69 39.67 15.56
N PRO A 140 -24.11 40.12 16.76
CA PRO A 140 -23.77 41.43 17.29
C PRO A 140 -22.26 41.66 17.38
N ASP A 141 -21.82 42.92 17.24
CA ASP A 141 -20.43 43.37 17.46
C ASP A 141 -19.36 42.53 16.74
N SER A 142 -19.66 42.09 15.52
CA SER A 142 -18.76 41.25 14.73
C SER A 142 -18.79 41.62 13.25
N ASN A 143 -17.68 41.31 12.56
CA ASN A 143 -17.53 41.37 11.11
C ASN A 143 -17.44 39.96 10.49
N ILE A 144 -18.02 38.96 11.18
CA ILE A 144 -17.93 37.57 10.74
C ILE A 144 -18.83 37.37 9.52
N ALA A 145 -18.30 36.65 8.52
CA ALA A 145 -19.08 36.08 7.43
C ALA A 145 -18.74 34.60 7.34
N CYS A 146 -19.69 33.73 7.68
CA CYS A 146 -19.49 32.29 7.53
C CYS A 146 -20.80 31.54 7.29
N THR A 147 -20.69 30.40 6.62
CA THR A 147 -21.83 29.51 6.34
C THR A 147 -21.66 28.16 7.03
N PHE A 148 -22.73 27.71 7.68
CA PHE A 148 -22.86 26.36 8.18
C PHE A 148 -24.20 25.74 7.76
N TYR A 149 -24.12 24.70 6.92
CA TYR A 149 -25.26 24.00 6.35
C TYR A 149 -26.19 24.93 5.56
N LYS A 150 -27.40 25.21 6.06
CA LYS A 150 -28.36 26.15 5.47
C LYS A 150 -28.35 27.52 6.15
N THR A 151 -27.47 27.74 7.12
CA THR A 151 -27.42 28.95 7.94
C THR A 151 -26.21 29.80 7.55
N ILE A 152 -26.44 31.08 7.29
CA ILE A 152 -25.42 32.09 7.05
C ILE A 152 -25.37 32.99 8.29
N PHE A 153 -24.18 33.17 8.84
CA PHE A 153 -23.90 34.08 9.94
C PHE A 153 -23.24 35.34 9.39
N LEU A 154 -23.87 36.48 9.64
CA LEU A 154 -23.38 37.79 9.20
C LEU A 154 -23.20 38.71 10.39
N GLY A 155 -22.11 39.46 10.38
CA GLY A 155 -21.83 40.51 11.33
C GLY A 155 -22.74 41.72 11.17
N ALA A 156 -23.19 42.30 12.28
CA ALA A 156 -24.01 43.51 12.29
C ALA A 156 -23.24 44.78 11.86
N GLY A 157 -21.89 44.74 11.81
CA GLY A 157 -21.04 45.89 11.45
C GLY A 157 -20.85 46.12 9.94
N LEU A 158 -21.46 45.31 9.08
CA LEU A 158 -21.29 45.37 7.62
C LEU A 158 -22.20 46.44 7.00
N SER A 159 -21.69 47.18 6.01
CA SER A 159 -22.55 48.09 5.22
C SER A 159 -23.54 47.31 4.35
N GLU A 160 -24.67 47.90 3.99
CA GLU A 160 -25.71 47.25 3.16
C GLU A 160 -25.16 46.69 1.83
N LYS A 161 -24.24 47.43 1.19
CA LYS A 161 -23.61 47.01 -0.07
C LYS A 161 -22.68 45.81 0.11
N GLU A 162 -21.90 45.78 1.19
CA GLU A 162 -21.04 44.64 1.52
C GLU A 162 -21.87 43.42 1.90
N ARG A 163 -22.97 43.64 2.65
CA ARG A 163 -23.90 42.60 3.08
C ARG A 163 -24.52 41.88 1.89
N GLU A 164 -25.01 42.59 0.88
CA GLU A 164 -25.60 41.98 -0.32
C GLU A 164 -24.60 41.07 -1.06
N GLN A 165 -23.36 41.52 -1.19
CA GLN A 165 -22.32 40.81 -1.92
C GLN A 165 -21.80 39.60 -1.16
N ILE A 166 -21.52 39.76 0.14
CA ILE A 166 -21.14 38.66 1.02
C ILE A 166 -22.25 37.62 1.03
N LEU A 167 -23.51 38.04 1.16
CA LEU A 167 -24.66 37.13 1.13
C LEU A 167 -24.73 36.34 -0.19
N SER A 168 -24.48 37.00 -1.33
CA SER A 168 -24.44 36.33 -2.64
C SER A 168 -23.34 35.27 -2.74
N HIS A 169 -22.19 35.49 -2.07
CA HIS A 169 -21.08 34.54 -1.99
C HIS A 169 -21.42 33.37 -1.07
N GLU A 170 -21.85 33.65 0.16
CA GLU A 170 -22.23 32.66 1.17
C GLU A 170 -23.39 31.76 0.70
N MET A 171 -24.32 32.32 -0.09
CA MET A 171 -25.40 31.56 -0.72
C MET A 171 -24.88 30.42 -1.61
N VAL A 172 -23.72 30.60 -2.28
CA VAL A 172 -23.13 29.52 -3.08
C VAL A 172 -22.71 28.35 -2.20
N HIS A 173 -22.19 28.61 -0.99
CA HIS A 173 -21.83 27.56 -0.03
C HIS A 173 -23.04 26.77 0.45
N VAL A 174 -24.16 27.46 0.71
CA VAL A 174 -25.44 26.82 1.06
C VAL A 174 -25.93 25.93 -0.10
N ARG A 175 -26.03 26.50 -1.31
CA ARG A 175 -26.57 25.79 -2.49
C ARG A 175 -25.73 24.58 -2.88
N GLN A 176 -24.39 24.68 -2.78
CA GLN A 176 -23.46 23.59 -3.10
C GLN A 176 -23.20 22.63 -1.92
N ARG A 177 -23.74 22.93 -0.73
CA ARG A 177 -23.58 22.16 0.51
C ARG A 177 -22.12 21.94 0.91
N HIS A 178 -21.28 22.97 0.79
CA HIS A 178 -19.84 22.88 1.08
C HIS A 178 -19.53 22.45 2.52
N THR A 179 -20.42 22.72 3.47
CA THR A 179 -20.29 22.26 4.86
C THR A 179 -20.20 20.73 4.97
N LEU A 180 -20.92 19.97 4.13
CA LEU A 180 -20.88 18.50 4.18
C LEU A 180 -19.49 17.97 3.80
N ASP A 181 -18.85 18.56 2.81
CA ASP A 181 -17.49 18.20 2.38
C ASP A 181 -16.47 18.45 3.50
N LEU A 182 -16.60 19.56 4.23
CA LEU A 182 -15.71 19.87 5.35
C LEU A 182 -15.95 18.93 6.53
N LEU A 183 -17.20 18.59 6.85
CA LEU A 183 -17.52 17.61 7.88
C LEU A 183 -17.00 16.21 7.54
N PHE A 184 -17.06 15.82 6.26
CA PHE A 184 -16.46 14.57 5.78
C PHE A 184 -14.95 14.52 6.09
N PHE A 185 -14.21 15.60 5.83
CA PHE A 185 -12.78 15.65 6.17
C PHE A 185 -12.52 15.76 7.67
N GLU A 186 -13.37 16.42 8.46
CA GLU A 186 -13.24 16.41 9.92
C GLU A 186 -13.41 14.98 10.47
N LEU A 187 -14.34 14.18 9.93
CA LEU A 187 -14.47 12.76 10.28
C LEU A 187 -13.19 11.98 9.94
N LEU A 188 -12.65 12.17 8.74
CA LEU A 188 -11.39 11.54 8.35
C LEU A 188 -10.21 11.98 9.24
N ARG A 189 -10.15 13.25 9.67
CA ARG A 189 -9.13 13.75 10.59
C ARG A 189 -9.24 13.17 11.99
N ILE A 190 -10.42 12.78 12.43
CA ILE A 190 -10.59 12.09 13.72
C ILE A 190 -9.99 10.68 13.61
N ILE A 191 -10.38 9.93 12.58
CA ILE A 191 -9.93 8.54 12.38
C ILE A 191 -8.42 8.48 12.04
N PHE A 192 -7.96 9.39 11.17
CA PHE A 192 -6.60 9.46 10.67
C PHE A 192 -5.87 10.71 11.18
N TRP A 193 -5.98 10.99 12.48
CA TRP A 193 -5.40 12.18 13.11
C TRP A 193 -3.87 12.31 12.91
N PHE A 194 -3.18 11.18 12.78
CA PHE A 194 -1.74 11.14 12.54
C PHE A 194 -1.35 11.39 11.07
N ASN A 195 -2.31 11.38 10.14
CA ASN A 195 -2.04 11.47 8.70
C ASN A 195 -2.16 12.91 8.19
N PRO A 196 -1.04 13.61 7.92
CA PRO A 196 -1.06 15.01 7.48
C PRO A 196 -1.70 15.22 6.11
N LEU A 197 -1.75 14.18 5.26
CA LEU A 197 -2.31 14.31 3.91
C LEU A 197 -3.81 14.65 3.95
N ILE A 198 -4.56 14.12 4.92
CA ILE A 198 -5.99 14.42 5.09
C ILE A 198 -6.20 15.92 5.36
N TYR A 199 -5.31 16.54 6.15
CA TYR A 199 -5.35 17.97 6.43
C TYR A 199 -5.06 18.79 5.16
N ILE A 200 -4.15 18.31 4.31
CA ILE A 200 -3.87 18.94 3.02
C ILE A 200 -5.07 18.81 2.09
N TYR A 201 -5.70 17.63 1.98
CA TYR A 201 -6.94 17.44 1.20
C TYR A 201 -8.04 18.40 1.65
N GLN A 202 -8.27 18.53 2.97
CA GLN A 202 -9.23 19.50 3.50
C GLN A 202 -8.87 20.94 3.09
N SER A 203 -7.60 21.33 3.21
CA SER A 203 -7.14 22.65 2.75
C SER A 203 -7.41 22.86 1.25
N ARG A 204 -7.27 21.82 0.42
CA ARG A 204 -7.53 21.89 -1.03
C ARG A 204 -9.01 21.97 -1.37
N ILE A 205 -9.87 21.22 -0.69
CA ILE A 205 -11.31 21.31 -0.91
C ILE A 205 -11.83 22.68 -0.45
N SER A 206 -11.35 23.21 0.68
CA SER A 206 -11.72 24.56 1.14
C SER A 206 -11.34 25.63 0.12
N ALA A 207 -10.11 25.61 -0.41
CA ALA A 207 -9.71 26.55 -1.45
C ALA A 207 -10.55 26.40 -2.73
N LEU A 208 -10.93 25.18 -3.08
CA LEU A 208 -11.80 24.92 -4.23
C LEU A 208 -13.23 25.45 -4.02
N HIS A 209 -13.77 25.35 -2.80
CA HIS A 209 -15.07 25.92 -2.44
C HIS A 209 -15.08 27.44 -2.64
N GLU A 210 -14.03 28.14 -2.22
CA GLU A 210 -13.87 29.57 -2.47
C GLU A 210 -13.88 29.88 -3.97
N PHE A 211 -13.15 29.10 -4.79
CA PHE A 211 -13.16 29.30 -6.24
C PHE A 211 -14.53 29.05 -6.87
N MET A 212 -15.30 28.10 -6.34
CA MET A 212 -16.67 27.83 -6.78
C MET A 212 -17.62 28.96 -6.41
N ALA A 213 -17.48 29.51 -5.20
CA ALA A 213 -18.27 30.65 -4.73
C ALA A 213 -17.95 31.91 -5.55
N ASP A 214 -16.67 32.24 -5.69
CA ASP A 214 -16.16 33.33 -6.53
C ASP A 214 -16.69 33.25 -7.97
N ALA A 215 -16.60 32.07 -8.59
CA ALA A 215 -17.10 31.85 -9.95
C ALA A 215 -18.64 31.87 -10.07
N GLY A 216 -19.35 31.66 -8.96
CA GLY A 216 -20.80 31.80 -8.87
C GLY A 216 -21.24 33.27 -8.92
N VAL A 217 -20.56 34.12 -8.14
CA VAL A 217 -20.89 35.55 -7.99
C VAL A 217 -20.53 36.36 -9.24
N VAL A 218 -19.37 36.09 -9.83
CA VAL A 218 -18.84 36.81 -11.01
C VAL A 218 -19.68 36.65 -12.29
N LYS A 219 -20.71 35.78 -12.27
CA LYS A 219 -21.70 35.71 -13.36
C LYS A 219 -22.64 36.91 -13.38
N ASN A 220 -22.90 37.51 -12.20
CA ASN A 220 -23.90 38.55 -12.01
C ASN A 220 -23.27 39.91 -11.67
N VAL A 221 -21.97 39.96 -11.36
CA VAL A 221 -21.24 41.17 -10.95
C VAL A 221 -19.99 41.35 -11.83
N LYS A 222 -19.61 42.61 -12.13
CA LYS A 222 -18.37 42.91 -12.86
C LYS A 222 -17.16 42.42 -12.05
N LYS A 223 -16.22 41.77 -12.73
CA LYS A 223 -15.00 41.21 -12.10
C LYS A 223 -14.18 42.25 -11.32
N GLN A 224 -14.06 43.47 -11.85
CA GLN A 224 -13.26 44.55 -11.24
C GLN A 224 -13.83 44.98 -9.90
N ASP A 225 -15.14 45.25 -9.86
CA ASP A 225 -15.85 45.63 -8.63
C ASP A 225 -15.70 44.54 -7.56
N TYR A 226 -15.83 43.27 -7.97
CA TYR A 226 -15.66 42.13 -7.08
C TYR A 226 -14.23 41.99 -6.53
N PHE A 227 -13.19 42.22 -7.35
CA PHE A 227 -11.80 42.18 -6.89
C PHE A 227 -11.51 43.25 -5.85
N GLN A 228 -12.00 44.47 -6.07
CA GLN A 228 -11.80 45.58 -5.13
C GLN A 228 -12.43 45.27 -3.78
N GLN A 229 -13.63 44.69 -3.76
CA GLN A 229 -14.29 44.28 -2.51
C GLN A 229 -13.58 43.11 -1.83
N LEU A 230 -13.15 42.10 -2.59
CA LEU A 230 -12.40 40.99 -2.03
C LEU A 230 -11.10 41.47 -1.36
N LEU A 231 -10.43 42.44 -1.97
CA LEU A 231 -9.25 43.08 -1.40
C LEU A 231 -9.62 43.93 -0.16
N ASN A 232 -10.63 44.79 -0.24
CA ASN A 232 -11.03 45.64 0.88
C ASN A 232 -11.44 44.81 2.11
N SER A 233 -12.26 43.77 1.91
CA SER A 233 -12.66 42.82 2.97
C SER A 233 -11.47 42.03 3.52
N ALA A 234 -10.49 41.69 2.68
CA ALA A 234 -9.31 40.93 3.10
C ALA A 234 -8.21 41.79 3.75
N PHE A 235 -8.18 43.09 3.49
CA PHE A 235 -7.17 43.97 4.05
C PHE A 235 -7.70 44.82 5.19
N ASN A 236 -9.02 44.79 5.47
CA ASN A 236 -9.70 45.62 6.48
C ASN A 236 -8.99 46.96 6.60
N THR A 237 -9.06 47.80 5.57
CA THR A 237 -8.27 49.05 5.49
C THR A 237 -8.70 50.13 6.49
N GLU A 238 -9.26 49.73 7.63
CA GLU A 238 -9.30 50.50 8.86
C GLU A 238 -8.80 49.59 10.01
N ASP A 239 -7.72 50.08 10.65
CA ASP A 239 -7.08 49.66 11.90
C ASP A 239 -6.06 48.49 11.94
N ILE A 240 -4.83 48.90 12.27
CA ILE A 240 -3.67 48.09 12.60
C ILE A 240 -3.73 47.78 14.10
N SER A 241 -3.69 46.51 14.49
CA SER A 241 -3.22 46.10 15.82
C SER A 241 -2.87 44.61 15.83
N PHE A 242 -1.68 44.30 16.33
CA PHE A 242 -1.07 42.99 16.44
C PHE A 242 -1.98 41.99 17.19
N ILE A 243 -2.60 41.05 16.47
CA ILE A 243 -2.94 39.66 16.88
C ILE A 243 -3.26 38.87 15.60
N ASN A 244 -2.85 37.60 15.57
CA ASN A 244 -3.01 36.62 14.48
C ASN A 244 -4.42 36.52 13.88
N GLN A 245 -4.79 37.41 12.96
CA GLN A 245 -5.63 37.00 11.84
C GLN A 245 -4.67 36.32 10.86
N PHE A 246 -4.70 34.99 10.80
CA PHE A 246 -4.03 34.22 9.74
C PHE A 246 -4.70 34.55 8.39
N PHE A 247 -4.49 35.78 7.92
CA PHE A 247 -4.61 36.16 6.53
C PHE A 247 -3.55 35.37 5.78
N ASN A 248 -3.97 34.23 5.24
CA ASN A 248 -3.19 33.56 4.23
C ASN A 248 -3.20 34.46 2.98
N HIS A 249 -2.29 35.43 2.88
CA HIS A 249 -2.05 36.21 1.66
C HIS A 249 -1.96 35.29 0.42
N SER A 250 -1.52 34.04 0.62
CA SER A 250 -1.49 32.99 -0.40
C SER A 250 -2.86 32.55 -0.94
N ILE A 251 -3.96 32.62 -0.17
CA ILE A 251 -5.31 32.19 -0.59
C ILE A 251 -6.00 33.28 -1.40
N ILE A 252 -5.99 34.54 -0.93
CA ILE A 252 -6.57 35.67 -1.67
C ILE A 252 -5.89 35.82 -3.04
N LYS A 253 -4.55 35.74 -3.06
CA LYS A 253 -3.79 35.71 -4.32
C LYS A 253 -4.27 34.58 -5.24
N LYS A 254 -4.48 33.36 -4.73
CA LYS A 254 -4.96 32.22 -5.54
C LYS A 254 -6.38 32.45 -6.06
N ARG A 255 -7.29 33.00 -5.25
CA ARG A 255 -8.67 33.37 -5.66
C ARG A 255 -8.66 34.35 -6.82
N ILE A 256 -7.89 35.44 -6.71
CA ILE A 256 -7.75 36.46 -7.77
C ILE A 256 -7.17 35.84 -9.06
N VAL A 257 -6.06 35.10 -8.94
CA VAL A 257 -5.42 34.44 -10.11
C VAL A 257 -6.39 33.45 -10.78
N MET A 258 -7.19 32.73 -10.01
CA MET A 258 -8.17 31.77 -10.55
C MET A 258 -9.34 32.48 -11.27
N LEU A 259 -9.80 33.60 -10.75
CA LEU A 259 -10.87 34.43 -11.32
C LEU A 259 -10.48 35.15 -12.62
N GLN A 260 -9.21 35.53 -12.75
CA GLN A 260 -8.64 36.13 -13.95
C GLN A 260 -8.39 35.10 -15.06
N LYS A 261 -8.38 33.81 -14.71
CA LYS A 261 -8.10 32.74 -15.67
C LYS A 261 -9.23 32.57 -16.69
N THR A 262 -8.84 32.32 -17.93
CA THR A 262 -9.79 31.92 -18.99
C THR A 262 -10.31 30.51 -18.72
N LYS A 263 -11.55 30.23 -19.16
CA LYS A 263 -12.13 28.89 -19.01
C LYS A 263 -11.26 27.85 -19.71
N SER A 264 -11.01 26.75 -19.01
CA SER A 264 -10.26 25.60 -19.52
C SER A 264 -10.97 25.00 -20.73
N LYS A 265 -10.19 24.60 -21.74
CA LYS A 265 -10.73 23.89 -22.92
C LYS A 265 -11.35 22.56 -22.47
N SER A 266 -12.44 22.13 -23.11
CA SER A 266 -13.10 20.85 -22.78
C SER A 266 -12.16 19.65 -22.90
N VAL A 267 -11.12 19.74 -23.75
CA VAL A 267 -10.05 18.72 -23.89
C VAL A 267 -9.29 18.50 -22.58
N SER A 268 -9.15 19.52 -21.70
CA SER A 268 -8.52 19.32 -20.39
C SER A 268 -9.30 18.38 -19.47
N LYS A 269 -10.57 18.05 -19.77
CA LYS A 269 -11.32 17.02 -19.03
C LYS A 269 -10.70 15.63 -19.17
N PHE A 270 -10.01 15.34 -20.28
CA PHE A 270 -9.31 14.06 -20.45
C PHE A 270 -8.17 13.87 -19.43
N LYS A 271 -7.65 14.95 -18.82
CA LYS A 271 -6.65 14.85 -17.75
C LYS A 271 -7.16 14.09 -16.54
N PHE A 272 -8.47 14.11 -16.27
CA PHE A 272 -9.05 13.35 -15.16
C PHE A 272 -9.02 11.84 -15.41
N LEU A 273 -8.92 11.39 -16.66
CA LEU A 273 -8.78 9.96 -16.99
C LEU A 273 -7.45 9.37 -16.55
N ILE A 274 -6.45 10.19 -16.20
CA ILE A 274 -5.16 9.72 -15.68
C ILE A 274 -5.31 8.88 -14.39
N ILE A 275 -6.44 9.03 -13.69
CA ILE A 275 -6.76 8.21 -12.52
C ILE A 275 -6.89 6.73 -12.87
N LEU A 276 -7.36 6.38 -14.08
CA LEU A 276 -7.59 5.00 -14.50
C LEU A 276 -6.29 4.19 -14.66
N PRO A 277 -5.30 4.62 -15.47
CA PRO A 277 -4.02 3.90 -15.56
C PRO A 277 -3.26 3.93 -14.24
N LEU A 278 -3.38 5.01 -13.47
CA LEU A 278 -2.77 5.09 -12.15
C LEU A 278 -3.35 4.04 -11.19
N MET A 279 -4.67 3.90 -11.17
CA MET A 279 -5.37 2.90 -10.37
C MET A 279 -5.00 1.48 -10.80
N ALA A 280 -4.92 1.22 -12.11
CA ALA A 280 -4.46 -0.05 -12.63
C ALA A 280 -3.03 -0.38 -12.16
N ALA A 281 -2.11 0.59 -12.23
CA ALA A 281 -0.73 0.42 -11.75
C ALA A 281 -0.66 0.17 -10.22
N MET A 282 -1.48 0.86 -9.42
CA MET A 282 -1.57 0.62 -7.98
C MET A 282 -2.13 -0.78 -7.67
N LEU A 283 -3.16 -1.22 -8.40
CA LEU A 283 -3.73 -2.55 -8.25
C LEU A 283 -2.75 -3.66 -8.64
N THR A 284 -1.99 -3.48 -9.73
CA THR A 284 -0.93 -4.43 -10.10
C THR A 284 0.15 -4.50 -9.03
N TYR A 285 0.56 -3.36 -8.46
CA TYR A 285 1.52 -3.34 -7.36
C TYR A 285 1.00 -4.09 -6.12
N VAL A 286 -0.25 -3.85 -5.72
CA VAL A 286 -0.88 -4.54 -4.58
C VAL A 286 -0.91 -6.05 -4.84
N ALA A 287 -1.32 -6.48 -6.04
CA ALA A 287 -1.36 -7.87 -6.44
C ALA A 287 0.03 -8.55 -6.34
N CYS A 288 1.09 -7.91 -6.85
CA CYS A 288 2.46 -8.44 -6.78
C CYS A 288 3.01 -8.52 -5.35
N SER A 289 2.64 -7.57 -4.48
CA SER A 289 3.17 -7.52 -3.11
C SER A 289 2.59 -8.60 -2.17
N SER A 290 1.46 -9.20 -2.54
CA SER A 290 0.68 -10.12 -1.68
C SER A 290 1.16 -11.58 -1.70
N SER A 291 2.17 -11.94 -2.49
CA SER A 291 2.61 -13.32 -2.70
C SER A 291 3.53 -13.90 -1.62
N LYS A 292 3.69 -13.24 -0.45
CA LYS A 292 4.68 -13.63 0.58
C LYS A 292 4.14 -14.19 1.89
N THR A 293 2.91 -14.71 1.90
CA THR A 293 2.38 -15.36 3.11
C THR A 293 1.57 -16.61 2.73
N GLY A 294 2.28 -17.68 2.37
CA GLY A 294 1.71 -19.01 2.22
C GLY A 294 1.65 -19.69 3.58
N ASN A 295 0.63 -19.37 4.37
CA ASN A 295 0.15 -20.25 5.43
C ASN A 295 -1.34 -20.40 5.17
N GLU A 296 -1.77 -21.45 4.45
CA GLU A 296 -3.14 -21.96 4.55
C GLU A 296 -3.28 -23.33 3.87
N GLN A 297 -3.50 -24.30 4.75
CA GLN A 297 -4.37 -25.46 4.65
C GLN A 297 -4.93 -25.85 3.29
N VAL A 298 -4.63 -27.10 2.95
CA VAL A 298 -5.33 -27.96 1.98
C VAL A 298 -6.85 -27.83 2.16
N SER A 299 -7.51 -27.16 1.21
CA SER A 299 -8.94 -27.33 0.94
C SER A 299 -9.06 -28.20 -0.30
N THR A 300 -9.53 -29.42 -0.10
CA THR A 300 -9.92 -30.37 -1.15
C THR A 300 -11.02 -29.75 -2.01
N GLN A 301 -10.66 -29.23 -3.18
CA GLN A 301 -11.60 -29.00 -4.26
C GLN A 301 -11.51 -30.15 -5.26
N GLN A 302 -12.65 -30.81 -5.38
CA GLN A 302 -12.96 -31.95 -6.22
C GLN A 302 -12.90 -31.51 -7.70
N VAL A 303 -11.95 -32.07 -8.44
CA VAL A 303 -11.80 -31.86 -9.89
C VAL A 303 -12.89 -32.67 -10.60
N PRO A 304 -13.68 -32.09 -11.54
CA PRO A 304 -14.60 -32.87 -12.36
C PRO A 304 -13.80 -33.82 -13.28
N PRO A 305 -14.32 -35.03 -13.58
CA PRO A 305 -13.55 -36.05 -14.29
C PRO A 305 -13.13 -35.58 -15.70
N PRO A 306 -11.95 -36.00 -16.19
CA PRO A 306 -11.45 -35.59 -17.49
C PRO A 306 -12.34 -36.13 -18.63
N PRO A 307 -12.54 -35.36 -19.72
CA PRO A 307 -13.21 -35.86 -20.91
C PRO A 307 -12.41 -36.99 -21.57
N PRO A 308 -13.08 -37.95 -22.23
CA PRO A 308 -12.42 -39.10 -22.85
C PRO A 308 -11.48 -38.68 -23.99
N PRO A 309 -10.36 -39.40 -24.18
CA PRO A 309 -9.35 -39.06 -25.18
C PRO A 309 -9.89 -39.18 -26.61
N PRO A 310 -9.58 -38.24 -27.52
CA PRO A 310 -9.84 -38.41 -28.94
C PRO A 310 -8.94 -39.52 -29.53
N PRO A 311 -9.42 -40.26 -30.54
CA PRO A 311 -8.69 -41.36 -31.16
C PRO A 311 -7.42 -40.90 -31.87
N ALA A 312 -6.39 -41.74 -31.79
CA ALA A 312 -5.04 -41.50 -32.30
C ALA A 312 -5.01 -41.14 -33.81
N PRO A 313 -4.19 -40.15 -34.22
CA PRO A 313 -3.81 -39.99 -35.62
C PRO A 313 -2.67 -40.95 -35.99
N GLU A 314 -2.82 -41.62 -37.13
CA GLU A 314 -1.79 -42.40 -37.81
C GLU A 314 -0.56 -41.55 -38.20
N PRO A 315 0.62 -42.17 -38.39
CA PRO A 315 1.89 -41.46 -38.51
C PRO A 315 2.15 -40.99 -39.94
N SER A 316 2.49 -39.71 -40.10
CA SER A 316 3.16 -39.23 -41.31
C SER A 316 4.22 -38.18 -40.97
N THR A 317 5.48 -38.65 -41.02
CA THR A 317 6.69 -37.98 -41.52
C THR A 317 6.61 -36.51 -41.93
N SER A 318 7.41 -35.62 -41.30
CA SER A 318 8.69 -35.11 -41.84
C SER A 318 9.04 -33.64 -41.49
N VAL A 319 10.34 -33.45 -41.22
CA VAL A 319 11.21 -32.24 -41.31
C VAL A 319 11.23 -31.23 -40.12
N PRO A 320 12.44 -30.83 -39.63
CA PRO A 320 12.63 -30.02 -38.42
C PRO A 320 12.89 -28.53 -38.71
N LYS A 321 12.50 -27.62 -37.80
CA LYS A 321 13.17 -26.32 -37.66
C LYS A 321 12.95 -25.63 -36.30
N ALA A 322 14.09 -25.34 -35.68
CA ALA A 322 14.46 -24.16 -34.90
C ALA A 322 13.59 -23.67 -33.72
N GLY A 323 14.20 -23.77 -32.53
CA GLY A 323 14.37 -22.64 -31.61
C GLY A 323 13.09 -22.09 -30.99
N GLN A 324 12.63 -22.72 -29.91
CA GLN A 324 11.69 -22.11 -28.98
C GLN A 324 12.23 -22.15 -27.56
N GLU A 325 12.30 -20.95 -26.98
CA GLU A 325 12.51 -20.66 -25.59
C GLU A 325 11.51 -21.47 -24.75
N THR A 326 12.04 -22.27 -23.83
CA THR A 326 11.24 -23.14 -22.97
C THR A 326 10.52 -22.29 -21.95
N LEU A 327 9.19 -22.23 -22.05
CA LEU A 327 8.32 -21.81 -20.96
C LEU A 327 8.56 -22.74 -19.77
N ASP A 328 9.09 -22.20 -18.67
CA ASP A 328 9.20 -22.93 -17.41
C ASP A 328 7.79 -23.06 -16.80
N ILE A 329 7.27 -24.29 -16.84
CA ILE A 329 5.89 -24.60 -16.40
C ILE A 329 5.88 -24.75 -14.87
N PRO A 330 4.94 -24.11 -14.15
CA PRO A 330 4.85 -24.23 -12.71
C PRO A 330 4.57 -25.67 -12.22
N PHE A 331 5.24 -26.07 -11.13
CA PHE A 331 5.23 -27.40 -10.49
C PHE A 331 3.85 -28.06 -10.27
N ALA A 332 2.76 -27.30 -10.21
CA ALA A 332 1.40 -27.85 -10.00
C ALA A 332 0.93 -28.77 -11.15
N VAL A 333 1.72 -28.91 -12.22
CA VAL A 333 1.34 -29.63 -13.44
C VAL A 333 2.41 -30.65 -13.91
N VAL A 334 3.52 -30.84 -13.17
CA VAL A 334 4.54 -31.83 -13.55
C VAL A 334 4.15 -33.22 -13.04
N GLU A 335 3.95 -34.15 -13.96
CA GLU A 335 3.46 -35.51 -13.69
C GLU A 335 4.57 -36.40 -13.07
N GLU A 336 5.81 -36.24 -13.53
CA GLU A 336 6.98 -37.00 -13.02
C GLU A 336 8.08 -36.07 -12.50
N LEU A 337 8.54 -36.30 -11.27
CA LEU A 337 9.63 -35.54 -10.66
C LEU A 337 10.99 -35.95 -11.25
N PRO A 338 11.98 -35.04 -11.30
CA PRO A 338 13.36 -35.39 -11.59
C PRO A 338 13.87 -36.50 -10.67
N VAL A 339 14.64 -37.46 -11.17
CA VAL A 339 15.12 -38.61 -10.37
C VAL A 339 16.61 -38.48 -10.08
N PHE A 340 16.96 -38.51 -8.79
CA PHE A 340 18.35 -38.51 -8.32
C PHE A 340 19.00 -39.89 -8.58
N PRO A 341 20.28 -39.97 -8.99
CA PRO A 341 20.96 -41.25 -9.21
C PRO A 341 20.91 -42.18 -7.98
N GLY A 342 20.36 -43.38 -8.13
CA GLY A 342 20.12 -44.32 -7.03
C GLY A 342 18.72 -44.24 -6.40
N CYS A 343 17.82 -43.44 -6.96
CA CYS A 343 16.38 -43.42 -6.64
C CYS A 343 15.53 -44.05 -7.77
N GLU A 344 16.13 -44.73 -8.75
CA GLU A 344 15.39 -45.27 -9.92
C GLU A 344 14.46 -46.42 -9.58
N SER A 345 14.71 -47.13 -8.47
CA SER A 345 13.99 -48.35 -8.07
C SER A 345 12.65 -48.12 -7.37
N PHE A 346 12.32 -46.87 -7.03
CA PHE A 346 11.05 -46.52 -6.39
C PHE A 346 9.95 -46.36 -7.44
N GLU A 347 8.73 -46.82 -7.15
CA GLU A 347 7.63 -46.77 -8.12
C GLU A 347 6.71 -45.57 -7.89
N THR A 348 6.50 -45.17 -6.63
CA THR A 348 5.59 -44.07 -6.30
C THR A 348 6.27 -42.70 -6.38
N ARG A 349 5.46 -41.66 -6.61
CA ARG A 349 5.92 -40.28 -6.67
C ARG A 349 6.44 -39.81 -5.30
N GLU A 350 5.77 -40.21 -4.24
CA GLU A 350 6.07 -39.86 -2.86
C GLU A 350 7.41 -40.45 -2.43
N GLU A 351 7.66 -41.73 -2.70
CA GLU A 351 8.94 -42.40 -2.39
C GLU A 351 10.10 -41.78 -3.18
N LYS A 352 9.90 -41.44 -4.46
CA LYS A 352 10.92 -40.74 -5.26
C LYS A 352 11.24 -39.37 -4.67
N ALA A 353 10.22 -38.60 -4.28
CA ALA A 353 10.40 -37.28 -3.67
C ALA A 353 11.17 -37.37 -2.34
N GLU A 354 10.85 -38.37 -1.52
CA GLU A 354 11.54 -38.64 -0.26
C GLU A 354 12.99 -39.06 -0.49
N CYS A 355 13.26 -39.96 -1.45
CA CYS A 355 14.60 -40.38 -1.79
C CYS A 355 15.47 -39.23 -2.29
N ILE A 356 14.96 -38.38 -3.20
CA ILE A 356 15.66 -37.19 -3.68
C ILE A 356 16.01 -36.26 -2.52
N THR A 357 15.03 -35.99 -1.66
CA THR A 357 15.23 -35.17 -0.46
C THR A 357 16.34 -35.74 0.41
N GLN A 358 16.29 -37.04 0.72
CA GLN A 358 17.28 -37.70 1.55
C GLN A 358 18.68 -37.65 0.93
N LYS A 359 18.81 -37.90 -0.38
CA LYS A 359 20.09 -37.87 -1.10
C LYS A 359 20.68 -36.47 -1.18
N ILE A 360 19.87 -35.45 -1.46
CA ILE A 360 20.31 -34.05 -1.46
C ILE A 360 20.76 -33.65 -0.04
N ASN A 361 19.98 -34.00 0.98
CA ASN A 361 20.32 -33.72 2.38
C ASN A 361 21.65 -34.38 2.80
N GLN A 362 21.86 -35.65 2.41
CA GLN A 362 23.11 -36.36 2.66
C GLN A 362 24.29 -35.73 1.91
N PHE A 363 24.07 -35.32 0.66
CA PHE A 363 25.10 -34.70 -0.17
C PHE A 363 25.53 -33.35 0.41
N VAL A 364 24.58 -32.52 0.79
CA VAL A 364 24.83 -31.21 1.40
C VAL A 364 25.54 -31.37 2.75
N ASN A 365 25.10 -32.30 3.60
CA ASN A 365 25.79 -32.60 4.86
C ASN A 365 27.25 -33.04 4.69
N THR A 366 27.57 -33.72 3.59
CA THR A 366 28.92 -34.24 3.36
C THR A 366 29.85 -33.20 2.73
N ASN A 367 29.31 -32.33 1.88
CA ASN A 367 30.11 -31.43 1.04
C ASN A 367 30.15 -29.98 1.53
N PHE A 368 29.27 -29.58 2.45
CA PHE A 368 29.22 -28.21 2.96
C PHE A 368 30.26 -27.95 4.04
N ASN A 369 31.06 -26.90 3.87
CA ASN A 369 32.04 -26.50 4.85
C ASN A 369 31.41 -25.70 6.02
N THR A 370 31.16 -26.39 7.14
CA THR A 370 30.61 -25.79 8.36
C THR A 370 31.62 -24.94 9.15
N SER A 371 32.93 -25.08 8.92
CA SER A 371 33.96 -24.28 9.62
C SER A 371 33.86 -22.79 9.28
N LEU A 372 33.35 -22.51 8.09
CA LEU A 372 33.20 -21.16 7.54
C LEU A 372 32.36 -20.26 8.45
N GLY A 373 31.37 -20.81 9.17
CA GLY A 373 30.60 -20.02 10.13
C GLY A 373 31.42 -19.50 11.31
N LYS A 374 32.34 -20.32 11.83
CA LYS A 374 33.23 -19.93 12.93
C LYS A 374 34.32 -18.96 12.46
N GLU A 375 34.88 -19.20 11.28
CA GLU A 375 35.91 -18.35 10.67
C GLU A 375 35.39 -16.93 10.36
N LEU A 376 34.11 -16.81 10.01
CA LEU A 376 33.45 -15.54 9.72
C LEU A 376 32.88 -14.84 10.97
N GLY A 377 33.11 -15.39 12.17
CA GLY A 377 32.65 -14.80 13.43
C GLY A 377 31.12 -14.80 13.61
N LEU A 378 30.41 -15.71 12.94
CA LEU A 378 28.97 -15.86 13.09
C LEU A 378 28.64 -16.57 14.41
N THR A 379 27.50 -16.27 15.01
CA THR A 379 27.02 -16.92 16.24
C THR A 379 25.56 -17.35 16.09
N GLY A 380 25.18 -18.39 16.81
CA GLY A 380 23.80 -18.88 16.84
C GLY A 380 23.38 -19.63 15.58
N LEU A 381 22.06 -19.63 15.31
CA LEU A 381 21.47 -20.35 14.20
C LEU A 381 21.59 -19.54 12.90
N ASN A 382 22.30 -20.10 11.92
CA ASN A 382 22.51 -19.50 10.60
C ASN A 382 21.67 -20.26 9.57
N ARG A 383 20.90 -19.53 8.75
CA ARG A 383 20.01 -20.09 7.71
C ARG A 383 20.40 -19.59 6.33
N ILE A 384 20.51 -20.51 5.38
CA ILE A 384 20.85 -20.26 3.98
C ILE A 384 19.72 -20.79 3.11
N TYR A 385 19.34 -20.03 2.09
CA TYR A 385 18.37 -20.46 1.08
C TYR A 385 19.04 -20.50 -0.27
N VAL A 386 19.07 -21.67 -0.91
CA VAL A 386 19.58 -21.85 -2.27
C VAL A 386 18.42 -22.11 -3.22
N GLN A 387 18.43 -21.47 -4.37
CA GLN A 387 17.46 -21.63 -5.46
C GLN A 387 18.20 -22.15 -6.69
N PHE A 388 17.75 -23.28 -7.21
CA PHE A 388 18.37 -23.93 -8.38
C PHE A 388 17.33 -24.57 -9.27
N LYS A 389 17.70 -24.81 -10.53
CA LYS A 389 16.88 -25.46 -11.56
C LYS A 389 17.54 -26.77 -11.93
N ILE A 390 16.77 -27.85 -11.95
CA ILE A 390 17.16 -29.05 -12.68
C ILE A 390 16.65 -28.87 -14.09
N ALA A 391 17.55 -28.57 -15.03
CA ALA A 391 17.19 -28.28 -16.41
C ALA A 391 16.71 -29.53 -17.16
N LYS A 392 16.09 -29.35 -18.33
CA LYS A 392 15.60 -30.45 -19.19
C LYS A 392 16.70 -31.45 -19.58
N ASN A 393 17.95 -31.01 -19.61
CA ASN A 393 19.09 -31.88 -19.90
C ASN A 393 19.59 -32.65 -18.66
N GLY A 394 18.96 -32.48 -17.49
CA GLY A 394 19.35 -33.10 -16.22
C GLY A 394 20.44 -32.35 -15.44
N VAL A 395 20.97 -31.23 -15.95
CA VAL A 395 22.02 -30.45 -15.30
C VAL A 395 21.42 -29.52 -14.24
N VAL A 396 22.11 -29.39 -13.11
CA VAL A 396 21.75 -28.46 -12.04
C VAL A 396 22.31 -27.08 -12.35
N GLU A 397 21.44 -26.07 -12.41
CA GLU A 397 21.78 -24.67 -12.64
C GLU A 397 21.37 -23.83 -11.43
N VAL A 398 22.33 -23.21 -10.74
CA VAL A 398 22.02 -22.39 -9.56
C VAL A 398 21.55 -20.99 -9.98
N LEU A 399 20.33 -20.63 -9.57
CA LEU A 399 19.72 -19.33 -9.87
C LEU A 399 20.11 -18.28 -8.82
N GLY A 400 20.17 -18.68 -7.55
CA GLY A 400 20.41 -17.75 -6.44
C GLY A 400 20.78 -18.45 -5.14
N ALA A 401 21.52 -17.77 -4.27
CA ALA A 401 21.71 -18.16 -2.88
C ALA A 401 21.56 -16.92 -2.00
N ARG A 402 21.00 -17.08 -0.81
CA ARG A 402 20.84 -16.02 0.20
C ARG A 402 21.32 -16.52 1.55
N ALA A 403 22.30 -15.85 2.14
CA ALA A 403 22.87 -16.20 3.44
C ALA A 403 23.15 -14.95 4.30
N PRO A 404 23.47 -15.10 5.60
CA PRO A 404 23.89 -13.98 6.44
C PRO A 404 25.24 -13.36 6.03
N HIS A 405 26.06 -14.07 5.24
CA HIS A 405 27.36 -13.61 4.79
C HIS A 405 27.66 -14.08 3.36
N PRO A 406 28.28 -13.24 2.48
CA PRO A 406 28.54 -13.60 1.07
C PRO A 406 29.35 -14.88 0.87
N ALA A 407 30.34 -15.14 1.74
CA ALA A 407 31.13 -16.38 1.66
C ALA A 407 30.29 -17.65 1.88
N LEU A 408 29.21 -17.58 2.67
CA LEU A 408 28.27 -18.70 2.81
C LEU A 408 27.37 -18.85 1.58
N GLU A 409 27.08 -17.76 0.86
CA GLU A 409 26.35 -17.83 -0.42
C GLU A 409 27.19 -18.55 -1.47
N GLU A 410 28.47 -18.19 -1.59
CA GLU A 410 29.41 -18.85 -2.52
C GLU A 410 29.62 -20.33 -2.18
N GLU A 411 29.75 -20.66 -0.90
CA GLU A 411 29.86 -22.05 -0.46
C GLU A 411 28.60 -22.86 -0.78
N ALA A 412 27.42 -22.30 -0.52
CA ALA A 412 26.16 -22.97 -0.83
C ALA A 412 25.96 -23.14 -2.36
N ARG A 413 26.37 -22.15 -3.17
CA ARG A 413 26.40 -22.28 -4.64
C ARG A 413 27.35 -23.37 -5.09
N ARG A 414 28.55 -23.45 -4.53
CA ARG A 414 29.55 -24.48 -4.84
C ARG A 414 28.98 -25.88 -4.57
N VAL A 415 28.38 -26.09 -3.39
CA VAL A 415 27.82 -27.39 -3.01
C VAL A 415 26.69 -27.81 -3.94
N VAL A 416 25.77 -26.91 -4.28
CA VAL A 416 24.65 -27.26 -5.18
C VAL A 416 25.11 -27.49 -6.61
N ASN A 417 26.12 -26.77 -7.10
CA ASN A 417 26.72 -27.03 -8.42
C ASN A 417 27.45 -28.38 -8.52
N LEU A 418 27.82 -28.99 -7.38
CA LEU A 418 28.45 -30.31 -7.34
C LEU A 418 27.42 -31.46 -7.36
N LEU A 419 26.12 -31.16 -7.28
CA LEU A 419 25.09 -32.20 -7.37
C LEU A 419 25.22 -32.97 -8.70
N PRO A 420 25.04 -34.30 -8.68
CA PRO A 420 25.15 -35.09 -9.89
C PRO A 420 24.02 -34.75 -10.87
N LYS A 421 24.28 -35.03 -12.14
CA LYS A 421 23.27 -34.94 -13.20
C LYS A 421 22.10 -35.85 -12.86
N MET A 422 20.88 -35.32 -12.90
CA MET A 422 19.64 -36.04 -12.57
C MET A 422 18.85 -36.39 -13.83
N THR A 423 17.95 -37.35 -13.74
CA THR A 423 16.95 -37.56 -14.80
C THR A 423 15.95 -36.39 -14.74
N PRO A 424 15.67 -35.67 -15.84
CA PRO A 424 14.76 -34.53 -15.83
C PRO A 424 13.33 -34.95 -15.48
N GLY A 425 12.54 -34.00 -14.97
CA GLY A 425 11.11 -34.22 -14.75
C GLY A 425 10.38 -34.33 -16.08
N LYS A 426 9.21 -34.98 -16.09
CA LYS A 426 8.38 -35.10 -17.29
C LYS A 426 6.98 -34.55 -17.08
N GLN A 427 6.47 -33.92 -18.13
CA GLN A 427 5.10 -33.46 -18.19
C GLN A 427 4.54 -33.81 -19.57
N ARG A 428 3.47 -34.61 -19.64
CA ARG A 428 2.86 -35.08 -20.89
C ARG A 428 3.87 -35.79 -21.82
N GLY A 429 4.85 -36.48 -21.22
CA GLY A 429 5.92 -37.17 -21.94
C GLY A 429 7.10 -36.29 -22.39
N GLU A 430 7.06 -34.97 -22.20
CA GLU A 430 8.17 -34.06 -22.53
C GLU A 430 9.03 -33.75 -21.30
N GLU A 431 10.34 -33.64 -21.50
CA GLU A 431 11.31 -33.28 -20.45
C GLU A 431 11.20 -31.79 -20.09
N VAL A 432 10.91 -31.51 -18.82
CA VAL A 432 10.72 -30.14 -18.30
C VAL A 432 11.72 -29.82 -17.20
N GLY A 433 12.10 -28.54 -17.13
CA GLY A 433 12.95 -28.04 -16.05
C GLY A 433 12.14 -27.80 -14.78
N VAL A 434 12.71 -28.17 -13.62
CA VAL A 434 12.03 -28.01 -12.32
C VAL A 434 12.86 -27.12 -11.40
N LEU A 435 12.22 -26.11 -10.83
CA LEU A 435 12.81 -25.15 -9.90
C LEU A 435 12.72 -25.70 -8.47
N TYR A 436 13.81 -25.64 -7.72
CA TYR A 436 13.92 -26.11 -6.34
C TYR A 436 14.47 -25.02 -5.43
N SER A 437 13.99 -24.98 -4.19
CA SER A 437 14.58 -24.19 -3.12
C SER A 437 14.97 -25.08 -1.94
N LEU A 438 16.23 -25.00 -1.52
CA LEU A 438 16.83 -25.78 -0.46
C LEU A 438 17.20 -24.86 0.73
N PRO A 439 16.53 -25.02 1.89
CA PRO A 439 16.96 -24.40 3.13
C PRO A 439 18.07 -25.22 3.78
N ILE A 440 19.19 -24.59 4.12
CA ILE A 440 20.33 -25.18 4.83
C ILE A 440 20.54 -24.39 6.12
N SER A 441 20.58 -25.07 7.25
CA SER A 441 20.73 -24.48 8.57
C SER A 441 21.82 -25.14 9.37
N PHE A 442 22.56 -24.34 10.13
CA PHE A 442 23.61 -24.85 11.00
C PHE A 442 23.83 -23.93 12.19
N MET A 443 24.33 -24.48 13.29
CA MET A 443 24.57 -23.76 14.52
C MET A 443 26.06 -23.50 14.70
N VAL A 444 26.42 -22.24 14.98
CA VAL A 444 27.78 -21.89 15.41
C VAL A 444 27.74 -21.66 16.92
N PRO A 445 28.41 -22.49 17.74
CA PRO A 445 28.46 -22.31 19.19
C PRO A 445 29.01 -20.94 19.55
N GLU A 446 28.43 -20.29 20.55
CA GLU A 446 29.03 -19.08 21.13
C GLU A 446 30.36 -19.45 21.77
N ALA A 447 31.44 -18.75 21.43
CA ALA A 447 32.74 -18.96 22.04
C ALA A 447 32.65 -18.67 23.54
N THR A 448 32.84 -19.70 24.36
CA THR A 448 32.98 -19.54 25.82
C THR A 448 34.30 -18.82 26.12
N SER A 449 34.35 -18.12 27.26
CA SER A 449 35.47 -17.25 27.67
C SER A 449 36.85 -17.92 27.77
N GLU A 450 36.94 -19.25 27.60
CA GLU A 450 38.18 -20.01 27.62
C GLU A 450 38.90 -20.05 26.26
N ASP A 451 38.18 -19.97 25.14
CA ASP A 451 38.76 -20.05 23.79
C ASP A 451 39.43 -18.74 23.33
N LYS A 452 39.15 -17.61 23.99
CA LYS A 452 39.79 -16.32 23.67
C LYS A 452 41.26 -16.22 24.11
N LYS A 453 41.75 -17.14 24.95
CA LYS A 453 43.14 -17.13 25.44
C LYS A 453 44.13 -17.89 24.54
N SER A 454 43.67 -18.69 23.58
CA SER A 454 44.55 -19.49 22.70
C SER A 454 44.85 -18.84 21.36
N SER A 455 44.20 -17.73 21.00
CA SER A 455 44.46 -16.96 19.77
C SER A 455 45.41 -15.77 19.94
N GLU A 456 45.98 -15.58 21.14
CA GLU A 456 46.91 -14.49 21.47
C GLU A 456 48.32 -14.96 21.87
N ASN A 457 48.66 -16.24 21.67
CA ASN A 457 50.03 -16.76 21.90
C ASN A 457 50.69 -17.29 20.64
#